data_AF-A0ABD0PK77-F1
#
_entry.id   AF-A0ABD0PK77-F1
#
_cell.length_a   1.000
_cell.length_b   1.000
_cell.length_c   1.000
_cell.angle_alpha   90.00
_cell.angle_beta   90.00
_cell.angle_gamma   90.00
#
_symmetry.space_group_name_H-M   'P 1'
#
loop_
_entity.id
_entity.type
_entity.pdbx_description
1 polymer ?
#
loop_
_entity_poly.entity_id
_entity_poly.type
_entity_poly.pdbx_seq_one_letter_code
_entity_poly.pdbx_strand_id
1 'polypeptide(L)' 'KKSRQKTRVLKRTVNPMFNHTMVYDGFRAEDLKEACVELTVWDRDRLANHLLGGLRLGMGT' A
#
# COMPACT_ATOMS: atom_id res chain seq x y z
N LYS A 1 -12.94 3.38 -9.86
CA LYS A 1 -11.52 3.82 -9.70
C LYS A 1 -10.78 2.74 -8.90
N LYS A 2 -9.71 2.13 -9.43
CA LYS A 2 -8.88 1.21 -8.63
C LYS A 2 -8.05 2.04 -7.66
N SER A 3 -8.50 2.19 -6.42
CA SER A 3 -7.79 2.94 -5.36
C SER A 3 -6.52 2.23 -4.85
N ARG A 4 -6.15 1.09 -5.45
CA ARG A 4 -5.02 0.27 -5.01
C ARG A 4 -3.88 0.36 -6.00
N GLN A 5 -2.78 0.99 -5.59
CA GLN A 5 -1.48 0.91 -6.26
C GLN A 5 -0.61 -0.15 -5.59
N LYS A 6 0.35 -0.72 -6.34
CA LYS A 6 1.27 -1.76 -5.84
C LYS A 6 2.67 -1.47 -6.33
N THR A 7 3.66 -1.83 -5.52
CA THR A 7 5.08 -1.83 -5.91
C THR A 7 5.41 -3.06 -6.76
N ARG A 8 6.63 -3.08 -7.33
CA ARG A 8 7.22 -4.31 -7.88
C ARG A 8 7.44 -5.35 -6.78
N VAL A 9 7.38 -6.63 -7.14
CA VAL A 9 7.79 -7.72 -6.25
C VAL A 9 9.31 -7.80 -6.21
N LEU A 10 9.90 -7.71 -5.02
CA LEU A 10 11.32 -7.96 -4.79
C LEU A 10 11.48 -9.39 -4.27
N LYS A 11 12.27 -10.21 -4.98
CA LYS A 11 12.45 -11.63 -4.64
C LYS A 11 13.69 -11.82 -3.76
N ARG A 12 13.68 -12.86 -2.93
CA ARG A 12 14.85 -13.32 -2.15
C ARG A 12 15.44 -12.25 -1.20
N THR A 13 14.59 -11.42 -0.60
CA THR A 13 15.01 -10.46 0.42
C THR A 13 13.96 -10.34 1.52
N VAL A 14 14.42 -10.28 2.77
CA VAL A 14 13.59 -9.96 3.95
C VAL A 14 13.59 -8.46 4.26
N ASN A 15 14.44 -7.68 3.59
CA ASN A 15 14.58 -6.22 3.75
C ASN A 15 14.39 -5.53 2.39
N PRO A 16 13.16 -5.48 1.85
CA PRO A 16 12.90 -4.93 0.53
C PRO A 16 13.04 -3.40 0.51
N MET A 17 13.88 -2.89 -0.40
CA MET A 17 13.98 -1.45 -0.71
C MET A 17 13.23 -1.14 -2.00
N PHE A 18 11.98 -0.66 -1.89
CA PHE A 18 11.12 -0.43 -3.05
C PHE A 18 11.49 0.83 -3.84
N ASN A 19 11.88 1.90 -3.15
CA ASN A 19 12.14 3.24 -3.72
C ASN A 19 11.05 3.67 -4.72
N HIS A 20 9.78 3.51 -4.31
CA HIS A 20 8.62 3.73 -5.17
C HIS A 20 7.70 4.79 -4.54
N THR A 21 7.25 5.75 -5.35
CA THR A 21 6.31 6.80 -4.93
C THR A 21 4.93 6.48 -5.50
N MET A 22 3.93 6.36 -4.64
CA MET A 22 2.52 6.21 -5.05
C MET A 22 1.85 7.59 -5.04
N VAL A 23 1.17 7.95 -6.13
CA VAL A 23 0.53 9.27 -6.30
C VAL A 23 -0.96 9.10 -6.49
N TYR A 24 -1.76 9.73 -5.63
CA TYR A 24 -3.23 9.69 -5.68
C TYR A 24 -3.79 11.09 -5.91
N ASP A 25 -4.34 11.32 -7.10
CA ASP A 25 -4.90 12.62 -7.49
C ASP A 25 -6.39 12.76 -7.16
N GLY A 26 -6.83 14.02 -7.03
CA GLY A 26 -8.23 14.38 -6.89
C GLY A 26 -8.73 14.49 -5.45
N PHE A 27 -7.83 14.60 -4.48
CA PHE A 27 -8.16 14.96 -3.09
C PHE A 27 -8.10 16.48 -2.90
N ARG A 28 -9.12 17.04 -2.28
CA ARG A 28 -9.10 18.37 -1.66
C ARG A 28 -8.62 18.25 -0.22
N ALA A 29 -8.22 19.36 0.37
CA ALA A 29 -7.78 19.38 1.77
C ALA A 29 -8.85 18.89 2.75
N GLU A 30 -10.13 19.14 2.45
CA GLU A 30 -11.28 18.66 3.25
C GLU A 30 -11.41 17.14 3.21
N ASP A 31 -11.16 16.53 2.04
CA ASP A 31 -11.27 15.07 1.84
C ASP A 31 -10.23 14.30 2.67
N LEU A 32 -9.10 14.93 3.02
CA LEU A 32 -8.03 14.30 3.78
C LEU A 32 -8.43 13.92 5.21
N LYS A 33 -9.46 14.56 5.78
CA LYS A 33 -9.99 14.22 7.12
C LYS A 33 -10.69 12.86 7.12
N GLU A 34 -11.37 12.57 6.01
CA GLU A 34 -12.12 11.32 5.81
C GLU A 34 -11.30 10.28 5.02
N ALA A 35 -10.08 10.62 4.58
CA ALA A 35 -9.19 9.70 3.92
C ALA A 35 -8.32 8.91 4.91
N CYS A 36 -8.01 7.67 4.53
CA CYS A 36 -6.95 6.89 5.16
C CYS A 36 -6.09 6.20 4.09
N VAL A 37 -4.86 5.87 4.46
CA VAL A 37 -3.95 5.08 3.64
C VAL A 37 -3.72 3.73 4.30
N GLU A 38 -4.07 2.66 3.61
CA GLU A 38 -3.78 1.29 4.03
C GLU A 38 -2.55 0.75 3.29
N LEU A 39 -1.46 0.60 4.03
CA LEU A 39 -0.23 0.00 3.55
C LEU A 39 -0.20 -1.46 3.99
N THR A 40 -0.10 -2.39 3.04
CA THR A 40 -0.02 -3.82 3.34
C THR A 40 1.20 -4.45 2.68
N VAL A 41 1.90 -5.28 3.43
CA VAL A 41 3.06 -6.05 2.95
C VAL A 41 2.59 -7.47 2.67
N TRP A 42 2.87 -7.95 1.46
CA TRP A 42 2.47 -9.27 1.00
C TRP A 42 3.71 -10.07 0.61
N ASP A 43 3.77 -11.32 1.05
CA ASP A 43 4.64 -12.31 0.43
C ASP A 43 3.91 -12.91 -0.79
N ARG A 44 4.62 -12.97 -1.90
CA ARG A 44 4.10 -13.43 -3.19
C ARG A 44 4.77 -14.76 -3.52
N ASP A 45 4.08 -15.86 -3.26
CA ASP A 45 4.49 -17.19 -3.70
C ASP A 45 3.73 -17.62 -4.98
N ARG A 46 4.15 -18.75 -5.57
CA ARG A 46 3.56 -19.36 -6.78
C ARG A 46 2.13 -19.83 -6.56
N LEU A 47 1.81 -20.31 -5.36
CA LEU A 47 0.51 -20.93 -5.04
C LEU A 47 -0.47 -19.92 -4.43
N ALA A 48 -0.01 -19.13 -3.45
CA ALA A 48 -0.83 -18.16 -2.77
C ALA A 48 -0.02 -16.93 -2.34
N ASN A 49 -0.70 -15.81 -2.12
CA ASN A 49 -0.06 -14.65 -1.49
C ASN A 49 -0.42 -14.66 -0.01
N HIS A 50 0.56 -14.37 0.83
CA HIS A 50 0.35 -14.28 2.27
C HIS A 50 0.47 -12.83 2.70
N LEU A 51 -0.51 -12.34 3.45
CA LEU A 51 -0.41 -11.04 4.10
C LEU A 51 0.57 -11.17 5.27
N LEU A 52 1.65 -10.42 5.22
CA LEU A 52 2.65 -10.39 6.30
C LEU A 52 2.28 -9.37 7.38
N GLY A 53 1.60 -8.30 7.00
CA GLY A 53 1.16 -7.26 7.90
C GLY A 53 0.74 -5.99 7.17
N GLY A 54 0.34 -5.00 7.94
CA GLY A 54 -0.03 -3.71 7.39
C GLY A 54 -0.14 -2.62 8.44
N LEU A 55 -0.25 -1.39 7.96
CA LEU A 55 -0.43 -0.18 8.74
C LEU A 55 -1.49 0.69 8.07
N ARG A 56 -2.34 1.30 8.90
CA ARG A 56 -3.27 2.35 8.47
C ARG A 56 -2.73 3.69 8.94
N LEU A 57 -2.72 4.67 8.04
CA LEU A 57 -2.39 6.06 8.34
C LEU A 57 -3.65 6.91 8.13
N GLY A 58 -4.00 7.72 9.10
CA GLY A 58 -5.23 8.52 9.10
C GLY A 58 -6.42 7.80 9.73
N MET A 59 -7.34 8.59 10.28
CA MET A 59 -8.55 8.13 10.95
C MET A 59 -9.80 8.13 10.06
N GLY A 60 -9.69 8.68 8.85
CA GLY A 60 -10.79 8.72 7.90
C GLY A 60 -11.35 7.32 7.64
N THR A 61 -12.66 7.20 7.49
CA THR A 61 -13.38 5.91 7.44
C THR A 61 -13.41 5.31 6.04
#